data_AF-S4PA98-F1
#
_entry.id   AF-S4PA98-F1
#
_cell.length_a   1.000
_cell.length_b   1.000
_cell.length_c   1.000
_cell.angle_alpha   90.00
_cell.angle_beta   90.00
_cell.angle_gamma   90.00
#
_symmetry.space_group_name_H-M   'P 1'
#
loop_
_entity.id
_entity.type
_entity.pdbx_description
1 polymer ?
#
loop_
_entity_poly.entity_id
_entity_poly.type
_entity_poly.pdbx_seq_one_letter_code
_entity_poly.pdbx_strand_id
1 'polypeptide(L)'
;MDNVVVPVVKNKTGDIADKGNYRPIALATVLGKVFDGLLDRQLSGYIKLNDAQFGFRRNVSTESAILALKQTVKYYTDRKTPVYAAFLDLSKAFDLVCCEQLWTKLRDLNVPPELVNILRFWYSSQTNRVKWAGAFSDPYHLECGVRQGGLTSPSLFNVYIDQLIDGLRRTGIGCSIDGTMVNNLSYADDMVLLSPSISALRKLLKMCESYAESHGLMYNVKKSELLVFKSKGNSPDDIPPVTLNGVPLKRVTEFKYLGHI
;
A
#
# COMPACT_ATOMS: atom_id res chain seq x y z
N MET A 1 4.39 26.19 -8.20
CA MET A 1 3.99 26.42 -6.79
C MET A 1 5.06 25.87 -5.88
N ASP A 2 5.48 26.66 -4.90
CA ASP A 2 6.57 26.28 -4.01
C ASP A 2 6.07 25.46 -2.82
N ASN A 3 6.64 24.27 -2.65
CA ASN A 3 6.39 23.37 -1.52
C ASN A 3 7.65 23.27 -0.65
N VAL A 4 7.44 23.19 0.65
CA VAL A 4 8.52 22.95 1.61
C VAL A 4 8.44 21.51 2.10
N VAL A 5 9.49 20.73 1.86
CA VAL A 5 9.60 19.35 2.35
C VAL A 5 10.34 19.35 3.68
N VAL A 6 9.69 18.85 4.72
CA VAL A 6 10.25 18.74 6.07
C VAL A 6 10.48 17.26 6.39
N PRO A 7 11.73 16.82 6.55
CA PRO A 7 12.02 15.46 7.01
C PRO A 7 11.62 15.28 8.48
N VAL A 8 10.76 14.30 8.76
CA VAL A 8 10.29 13.96 10.11
C VAL A 8 10.88 12.61 10.53
N VAL A 9 11.41 12.53 11.74
CA VAL A 9 11.97 11.28 12.29
C VAL A 9 10.86 10.24 12.50
N LYS A 10 11.04 9.03 11.95
CA LYS A 10 10.10 7.90 12.08
C LYS A 10 10.23 7.20 13.43
N ASN A 11 11.46 6.86 13.80
CA ASN A 11 11.78 6.20 15.07
C ASN A 11 12.73 7.07 15.88
N LYS A 12 12.19 7.66 16.97
CA LYS A 12 12.96 8.52 17.88
C LYS A 12 14.07 7.77 18.63
N THR A 13 13.97 6.45 18.77
CA THR A 13 14.99 5.60 19.40
C THR A 13 15.89 4.91 18.39
N GLY A 14 15.66 5.11 17.09
CA GLY A 14 16.50 4.59 16.02
C GLY A 14 17.71 5.47 15.75
N ASP A 15 18.55 5.04 14.82
CA ASP A 15 19.69 5.82 14.35
C ASP A 15 19.23 7.11 13.65
N ILE A 16 19.66 8.26 14.16
CA ILE A 16 19.36 9.57 13.58
C ILE A 16 20.24 9.90 12.37
N ALA A 17 21.33 9.17 12.16
CA ALA A 17 22.18 9.29 10.98
C ALA A 17 21.64 8.48 9.79
N ASP A 18 20.74 7.51 10.05
CA ASP A 18 20.09 6.74 8.99
C ASP A 18 19.08 7.60 8.23
N LYS A 19 19.36 7.84 6.94
CA LYS A 19 18.44 8.52 6.01
C LYS A 19 17.09 7.82 5.91
N GLY A 20 17.05 6.49 6.07
CA GLY A 20 15.84 5.67 6.08
C GLY A 20 14.91 5.97 7.26
N ASN A 21 15.45 6.52 8.35
CA ASN A 21 14.69 6.92 9.54
C ASN A 21 13.94 8.26 9.36
N TYR A 22 14.06 8.91 8.20
CA TYR A 22 13.31 10.14 7.91
C TYR A 22 12.15 9.89 6.95
N ARG A 23 11.04 10.58 7.20
CA ARG A 23 9.86 10.64 6.33
C ARG A 23 9.73 12.06 5.78
N PRO A 24 9.88 12.28 4.46
CA PRO A 24 9.74 13.60 3.88
C PRO A 24 8.26 14.00 3.85
N ILE A 25 7.85 15.04 4.58
CA ILE A 25 6.48 15.56 4.51
C ILE A 25 6.46 16.83 3.67
N ALA A 26 5.71 16.82 2.57
CA ALA A 26 5.52 17.98 1.71
C ALA A 26 4.45 18.90 2.30
N LEU A 27 4.84 20.10 2.69
CA LEU A 27 3.97 21.14 3.21
C LEU A 27 3.61 22.11 2.09
N ALA A 28 2.38 21.98 1.60
CA ALA A 28 1.76 22.97 0.71
C ALA A 28 1.29 24.21 1.49
N THR A 29 1.20 25.35 0.80
CA THR A 29 0.60 26.57 1.37
C THR A 29 -0.88 26.34 1.73
N VAL A 30 -1.47 27.22 2.55
CA VAL A 30 -2.89 27.13 2.93
C VAL A 30 -3.79 27.10 1.69
N LEU A 31 -3.56 28.01 0.73
CA LEU A 31 -4.30 28.03 -0.54
C LEU A 31 -4.09 26.74 -1.33
N GLY A 32 -2.86 26.20 -1.33
CA GLY A 32 -2.56 24.92 -1.96
C GLY A 32 -3.35 23.78 -1.35
N LYS A 33 -3.46 23.72 -0.02
CA LYS A 33 -4.28 22.71 0.67
C LYS A 33 -5.76 22.85 0.38
N VAL A 34 -6.29 24.08 0.33
CA VAL A 34 -7.69 24.31 -0.04
C VAL A 34 -7.96 23.80 -1.45
N PHE A 35 -7.10 24.15 -2.41
CA PHE A 35 -7.23 23.67 -3.78
C PHE A 35 -7.12 22.15 -3.87
N ASP A 36 -6.13 21.56 -3.19
CA ASP A 36 -5.93 20.11 -3.15
C ASP A 36 -7.15 19.38 -2.57
N GLY A 37 -7.75 19.92 -1.51
CA GLY A 37 -8.97 19.37 -0.91
C GLY A 37 -10.19 19.47 -1.82
N LEU A 38 -10.30 20.54 -2.62
CA LEU A 38 -11.35 20.65 -3.65
C LEU A 38 -11.16 19.61 -4.75
N LEU A 39 -9.93 19.39 -5.21
CA LEU A 39 -9.61 18.35 -6.20
C LEU A 39 -9.90 16.95 -5.65
N ASP A 40 -9.51 16.66 -4.40
CA ASP A 40 -9.80 15.37 -3.76
C ASP A 40 -11.30 15.12 -3.65
N ARG A 41 -12.07 16.15 -3.26
CA ARG A 41 -13.54 16.06 -3.21
C ARG A 41 -14.14 15.73 -4.57
N GLN A 42 -13.70 16.39 -5.65
CA GLN A 42 -14.17 16.10 -6.99
C GLN A 42 -13.78 14.69 -7.44
N LEU A 43 -12.52 14.32 -7.22
CA LEU A 43 -11.98 13.02 -7.57
C LEU A 43 -12.69 11.87 -6.84
N SER A 44 -13.06 12.06 -5.57
CA SER A 44 -13.73 11.06 -4.75
C SER A 44 -15.08 10.59 -5.31
N GLY A 45 -15.73 11.41 -6.16
CA GLY A 45 -16.98 11.03 -6.84
C GLY A 45 -16.80 9.95 -7.91
N TYR A 46 -15.58 9.75 -8.40
CA TYR A 46 -15.26 8.80 -9.48
C TYR A 46 -14.54 7.55 -8.97
N ILE A 47 -13.97 7.61 -7.76
CA ILE A 47 -13.21 6.50 -7.19
C ILE A 47 -14.15 5.52 -6.50
N LYS A 48 -14.22 4.29 -7.03
CA LYS A 48 -14.84 3.14 -6.38
C LYS A 48 -13.79 2.09 -6.09
N LEU A 49 -13.28 2.08 -4.86
CA LEU A 49 -12.26 1.14 -4.42
C LEU A 49 -12.82 -0.25 -4.16
N ASN A 50 -11.97 -1.25 -4.32
CA ASN A 50 -12.24 -2.63 -3.94
C ASN A 50 -12.43 -2.75 -2.42
N ASP A 51 -13.28 -3.70 -2.00
CA ASP A 51 -13.58 -3.93 -0.58
C ASP A 51 -12.41 -4.44 0.24
N ALA A 52 -11.39 -5.00 -0.41
CA ALA A 52 -10.14 -5.37 0.24
C ALA A 52 -9.24 -4.18 0.58
N GLN A 53 -9.53 -2.95 0.13
CA GLN A 53 -8.82 -1.72 0.53
C GLN A 53 -9.51 -1.05 1.72
N PHE A 54 -8.83 -1.04 2.86
CA PHE A 54 -9.27 -0.43 4.12
C PHE A 54 -8.60 0.93 4.37
N GLY A 55 -7.44 1.17 3.77
CA GLY A 55 -6.68 2.40 3.97
C GLY A 55 -7.32 3.60 3.27
N PHE A 56 -7.37 4.74 3.96
CA PHE A 56 -7.89 6.01 3.45
C PHE A 56 -9.30 5.94 2.85
N ARG A 57 -10.11 4.99 3.31
CA ARG A 57 -11.49 4.81 2.89
C ARG A 57 -12.43 5.21 4.03
N ARG A 58 -13.52 5.89 3.70
CA ARG A 58 -14.55 6.28 4.68
C ARG A 58 -15.22 5.03 5.27
N ASN A 59 -15.60 5.12 6.54
CA ASN A 59 -16.36 4.10 7.28
C ASN A 59 -15.64 2.75 7.52
N VAL A 60 -14.33 2.69 7.30
CA VAL A 60 -13.49 1.54 7.66
C VAL A 60 -12.24 2.02 8.41
N SER A 61 -11.69 1.16 9.26
CA SER A 61 -10.53 1.48 10.10
C SER A 61 -9.49 0.36 10.07
N THR A 62 -8.37 0.57 10.76
CA THR A 62 -7.38 -0.48 11.02
C THR A 62 -8.02 -1.68 11.73
N GLU A 63 -8.96 -1.44 12.66
CA GLU A 63 -9.70 -2.49 13.36
C GLU A 63 -10.55 -3.32 12.41
N SER A 64 -11.16 -2.70 11.38
CA SER A 64 -11.92 -3.43 10.36
C SER A 64 -11.03 -4.41 9.58
N ALA A 65 -9.83 -3.98 9.18
CA ALA A 65 -8.86 -4.82 8.48
C ALA A 65 -8.37 -5.98 9.37
N ILE A 66 -8.06 -5.69 10.64
CA ILE A 66 -7.63 -6.70 11.63
C ILE A 66 -8.77 -7.69 11.90
N LEU A 67 -10.00 -7.22 12.02
CA LEU A 67 -11.16 -8.08 12.22
C LEU A 67 -11.35 -9.01 11.01
N ALA A 68 -11.26 -8.48 9.78
CA ALA A 68 -11.35 -9.30 8.57
C ALA A 68 -10.26 -10.38 8.52
N LEU A 69 -9.01 -10.03 8.87
CA LEU A 69 -7.90 -10.97 8.98
C LEU A 69 -8.20 -12.07 10.02
N LYS A 70 -8.54 -11.68 11.24
CA LYS A 70 -8.80 -12.61 12.36
C LYS A 70 -9.98 -13.54 12.05
N GLN A 71 -11.07 -13.01 11.50
CA GLN A 71 -12.24 -13.82 11.13
C GLN A 71 -11.91 -14.80 10.00
N THR A 72 -11.12 -14.37 9.01
CA THR A 72 -10.68 -15.27 7.92
C THR A 72 -9.81 -16.40 8.46
N VAL A 73 -8.82 -16.09 9.30
CA VAL A 73 -7.97 -17.10 9.94
C VAL A 73 -8.82 -18.05 10.79
N LYS A 74 -9.74 -17.53 11.61
CA LYS A 74 -10.62 -18.34 12.45
C LYS A 74 -11.50 -19.27 11.62
N TYR A 75 -12.10 -18.75 10.55
CA TYR A 75 -12.96 -19.51 9.64
C TYR A 75 -12.27 -20.79 9.11
N TYR A 76 -11.01 -20.68 8.69
CA TYR A 76 -10.22 -21.81 8.19
C TYR A 76 -9.68 -22.72 9.31
N THR A 77 -9.17 -22.14 10.39
CA THR A 77 -8.56 -22.91 11.49
C THR A 77 -9.59 -23.70 12.29
N ASP A 78 -10.81 -23.18 12.48
CA ASP A 78 -11.95 -23.92 13.05
C ASP A 78 -12.33 -25.14 12.17
N ARG A 79 -12.08 -25.04 10.86
CA ARG A 79 -12.26 -26.12 9.87
C ARG A 79 -11.00 -26.95 9.64
N LYS A 80 -10.06 -26.94 10.59
CA LYS A 80 -8.81 -27.71 10.57
C LYS A 80 -7.96 -27.47 9.31
N THR A 81 -8.00 -26.26 8.77
CA THR A 81 -7.18 -25.85 7.63
C THR A 81 -6.25 -24.71 8.07
N PRO A 82 -4.92 -24.81 7.83
CA PRO A 82 -4.00 -23.74 8.19
C PRO A 82 -4.15 -22.55 7.24
N VAL A 83 -3.75 -21.37 7.68
CA VAL A 83 -3.68 -20.17 6.83
C VAL A 83 -2.25 -19.66 6.79
N TYR A 84 -1.74 -19.47 5.57
CA TYR A 84 -0.47 -18.85 5.30
C TYR A 84 -0.71 -17.38 4.97
N ALA A 85 -0.14 -16.49 5.77
CA ALA A 85 -0.26 -15.05 5.63
C ALA A 85 1.10 -14.44 5.26
N ALA A 86 1.19 -13.83 4.08
CA ALA A 86 2.36 -13.04 3.69
C ALA A 86 2.05 -11.56 3.89
N PHE A 87 2.73 -10.93 4.84
CA PHE A 87 2.67 -9.50 5.07
C PHE A 87 3.70 -8.82 4.19
N LEU A 88 3.25 -7.89 3.36
CA LEU A 88 4.03 -7.18 2.36
C LEU A 88 4.13 -5.70 2.72
N ASP A 89 5.36 -5.18 2.70
CA ASP A 89 5.69 -3.77 2.94
C ASP A 89 6.25 -3.18 1.64
N LEU A 90 5.61 -2.14 1.09
CA LEU A 90 6.15 -1.40 -0.04
C LEU A 90 7.21 -0.39 0.42
N SER A 91 8.38 -0.43 -0.19
CA SER A 91 9.44 0.55 0.03
C SER A 91 9.06 1.89 -0.58
N LYS A 92 8.92 2.93 0.25
CA LYS A 92 8.66 4.31 -0.21
C LYS A 92 7.46 4.39 -1.17
N ALA A 93 6.38 3.68 -0.85
CA ALA A 93 5.25 3.45 -1.76
C ALA A 93 4.71 4.73 -2.42
N PHE A 94 4.53 5.80 -1.63
CA PHE A 94 4.06 7.09 -2.13
C PHE A 94 5.07 7.75 -3.07
N ASP A 95 6.36 7.61 -2.80
CA ASP A 95 7.42 8.30 -3.56
C ASP A 95 7.71 7.60 -4.90
N LEU A 96 7.34 6.33 -5.05
CA LEU A 96 7.62 5.52 -6.25
C LEU A 96 6.49 5.47 -7.27
N VAL A 97 5.33 6.08 -7.00
CA VAL A 97 4.20 6.07 -7.93
C VAL A 97 4.58 6.67 -9.28
N CYS A 98 4.42 5.92 -10.37
CA CYS A 98 4.63 6.47 -11.71
C CYS A 98 3.45 7.37 -12.11
N CYS A 99 3.69 8.68 -12.21
CA CYS A 99 2.67 9.69 -12.50
C CYS A 99 1.95 9.43 -13.84
N GLU A 100 2.67 9.08 -14.91
CA GLU A 100 2.04 8.83 -16.22
C GLU A 100 1.11 7.62 -16.20
N GLN A 101 1.47 6.56 -15.48
CA GLN A 101 0.58 5.41 -15.28
C GLN A 101 -0.63 5.78 -14.43
N LEU A 102 -0.44 6.59 -13.38
CA LEU A 102 -1.54 7.09 -12.55
C LEU A 102 -2.55 7.89 -13.39
N TRP A 103 -2.09 8.77 -14.29
CA TRP A 103 -2.98 9.52 -15.18
C TRP A 103 -3.76 8.61 -16.14
N THR A 104 -3.13 7.53 -16.63
CA THR A 104 -3.83 6.51 -17.43
C THR A 104 -4.91 5.81 -16.61
N LYS A 105 -4.61 5.38 -15.38
CA LYS A 105 -5.60 4.73 -14.50
C LYS A 105 -6.79 5.64 -14.19
N LEU A 106 -6.57 6.95 -14.01
CA LEU A 106 -7.68 7.89 -13.83
C LEU A 106 -8.57 7.99 -15.07
N ARG A 107 -7.99 7.94 -16.28
CA ARG A 107 -8.77 7.89 -17.52
C ARG A 107 -9.57 6.60 -17.63
N ASP A 108 -9.01 5.47 -17.24
CA ASP A 108 -9.70 4.16 -17.23
C ASP A 108 -10.91 4.16 -16.27
N LEU A 109 -10.87 4.99 -15.22
CA LEU A 109 -11.99 5.22 -14.29
C LEU A 109 -13.02 6.24 -14.82
N ASN A 110 -12.90 6.69 -16.06
CA ASN A 110 -13.75 7.72 -16.67
C ASN A 110 -13.76 9.05 -15.90
N VAL A 111 -12.64 9.39 -15.23
CA VAL A 111 -12.47 10.72 -14.65
C VAL A 111 -12.42 11.75 -15.79
N PRO A 112 -13.14 12.88 -15.69
CA PRO A 112 -13.17 13.89 -16.75
C PRO A 112 -11.76 14.34 -17.16
N PRO A 113 -11.45 14.44 -18.47
CA PRO A 113 -10.13 14.86 -18.95
C PRO A 113 -9.67 16.19 -18.35
N GLU A 114 -10.57 17.12 -18.09
CA GLU A 114 -10.31 18.42 -17.47
C GLU A 114 -9.73 18.24 -16.06
N LEU A 115 -10.32 17.36 -15.25
CA LEU A 115 -9.85 17.08 -13.89
C LEU A 115 -8.49 16.37 -13.92
N VAL A 116 -8.30 15.41 -14.82
CA VAL A 116 -7.00 14.73 -15.01
C VAL A 116 -5.92 15.74 -15.44
N ASN A 117 -6.23 16.65 -16.36
CA ASN A 117 -5.30 17.68 -16.82
C ASN A 117 -4.94 18.68 -15.71
N ILE A 118 -5.92 19.07 -14.88
CA ILE A 118 -5.67 19.91 -13.71
C ILE A 118 -4.73 19.19 -12.73
N LEU A 119 -4.99 17.91 -12.41
CA LEU A 119 -4.11 17.11 -11.54
C LEU A 119 -2.71 16.97 -12.13
N ARG A 120 -2.60 16.67 -13.42
CA ARG A 120 -1.32 16.56 -14.12
C ARG A 120 -0.53 17.85 -14.05
N PHE A 121 -1.15 18.99 -14.36
CA PHE A 121 -0.55 20.31 -14.26
C PHE A 121 -0.16 20.64 -12.81
N TRP A 122 -1.03 20.29 -11.86
CA TRP A 122 -0.81 20.53 -10.43
C TRP A 122 0.42 19.80 -9.91
N TYR A 123 0.66 18.56 -10.33
CA TYR A 123 1.83 17.78 -9.92
C TYR A 123 3.10 18.17 -10.70
N SER A 124 3.00 18.49 -12.00
CA SER A 124 4.18 18.86 -12.81
C SER A 124 4.70 20.28 -12.54
N SER A 125 3.84 21.20 -12.12
CA SER A 125 4.19 22.62 -11.92
C SER A 125 4.72 22.94 -10.51
N GLN A 126 5.08 21.92 -9.75
CA GLN A 126 5.55 22.07 -8.36
C GLN A 126 7.06 22.14 -8.28
N THR A 127 7.53 23.08 -7.49
CA THR A 127 8.94 23.22 -7.13
C THR A 127 9.05 22.94 -5.64
N ASN A 128 9.94 22.04 -5.26
CA ASN A 128 10.10 21.59 -3.88
C ASN A 128 11.45 22.05 -3.34
N ARG A 129 11.52 22.33 -2.04
CA ARG A 129 12.76 22.60 -1.31
C ARG A 129 12.75 21.86 0.01
N VAL A 130 13.84 21.18 0.34
CA VAL A 130 13.98 20.51 1.64
C VAL A 130 14.37 21.56 2.68
N LYS A 131 13.62 21.65 3.78
CA LYS A 131 13.97 22.46 4.95
C LYS A 131 14.63 21.58 6.00
N TRP A 132 15.86 21.91 6.37
CA TRP A 132 16.63 21.19 7.39
C TRP A 132 17.37 22.18 8.29
N ALA A 133 17.16 22.08 9.62
CA ALA A 133 17.82 22.94 10.62
C ALA A 133 17.80 24.45 10.30
N GLY A 134 16.69 24.95 9.71
CA GLY A 134 16.53 26.36 9.35
C GLY A 134 17.07 26.74 7.97
N ALA A 135 17.87 25.88 7.33
CA ALA A 135 18.33 26.06 5.95
C ALA A 135 17.38 25.40 4.94
N PHE A 136 17.47 25.85 3.69
CA PHE A 136 16.74 25.28 2.56
C PHE A 136 17.71 24.72 1.53
N SER A 137 17.37 23.57 0.94
CA SER A 137 18.07 23.06 -0.24
C SER A 137 17.84 23.93 -1.48
N ASP A 138 18.58 23.61 -2.53
CA ASP A 138 18.25 24.00 -3.89
C ASP A 138 16.86 23.48 -4.29
N PRO A 139 16.14 24.19 -5.16
CA PRO A 139 14.85 23.76 -5.68
C PRO A 139 14.99 22.52 -6.55
N TYR A 140 13.99 21.63 -6.48
CA TYR A 140 13.89 20.44 -7.33
C TYR A 140 12.44 20.14 -7.73
N HIS A 141 12.27 19.42 -8.83
CA HIS A 141 10.98 18.95 -9.33
C HIS A 141 10.78 17.47 -9.00
N LEU A 142 9.53 17.05 -8.80
CA LEU A 142 9.21 15.63 -8.62
C LEU A 142 9.06 14.97 -9.99
N GLU A 143 9.83 13.89 -10.21
CA GLU A 143 9.73 13.07 -11.41
C GLU A 143 8.72 11.92 -11.24
N CYS A 144 8.56 11.46 -10.01
CA CYS A 144 7.61 10.42 -9.62
C CYS A 144 7.08 10.67 -8.21
N GLY A 145 6.06 9.91 -7.86
CA GLY A 145 5.46 9.87 -6.54
C GLY A 145 4.29 10.82 -6.36
N VAL A 146 3.49 10.49 -5.37
CA VAL A 146 2.46 11.35 -4.81
C VAL A 146 2.96 11.97 -3.50
N ARG A 147 2.59 13.23 -3.25
CA ARG A 147 3.10 14.00 -2.10
C ARG A 147 2.68 13.38 -0.77
N GLN A 148 3.64 13.04 0.09
CA GLN A 148 3.35 12.72 1.48
C GLN A 148 2.86 13.99 2.21
N GLY A 149 1.60 13.99 2.65
CA GLY A 149 0.94 15.16 3.24
C GLY A 149 0.02 15.94 2.29
N GLY A 150 -0.06 15.55 1.00
CA GLY A 150 -1.11 16.02 0.09
C GLY A 150 -2.46 15.41 0.43
N LEU A 151 -3.54 16.17 0.25
CA LEU A 151 -4.90 15.71 0.51
C LEU A 151 -5.40 14.75 -0.59
N THR A 152 -4.98 14.97 -1.84
CA THR A 152 -5.31 14.06 -2.97
C THR A 152 -4.45 12.79 -2.97
N SER A 153 -3.25 12.83 -2.39
CA SER A 153 -2.27 11.77 -2.51
C SER A 153 -2.76 10.39 -2.02
N PRO A 154 -3.49 10.28 -0.89
CA PRO A 154 -4.05 9.01 -0.45
C PRO A 154 -5.04 8.40 -1.48
N SER A 155 -5.94 9.21 -2.02
CA SER A 155 -6.90 8.81 -3.04
C SER A 155 -6.22 8.34 -4.32
N LEU A 156 -5.20 9.09 -4.76
CA LEU A 156 -4.39 8.75 -5.93
C LEU A 156 -3.59 7.45 -5.73
N PHE A 157 -3.01 7.25 -4.54
CA PHE A 157 -2.31 6.00 -4.22
C PHE A 157 -3.28 4.81 -4.21
N ASN A 158 -4.48 4.98 -3.63
CA ASN A 158 -5.50 3.93 -3.66
C ASN A 158 -5.91 3.56 -5.09
N VAL A 159 -6.15 4.54 -5.98
CA VAL A 159 -6.37 4.28 -7.41
C VAL A 159 -5.20 3.52 -8.03
N TYR A 160 -3.98 3.90 -7.65
CA TYR A 160 -2.77 3.29 -8.20
C TYR A 160 -2.65 1.80 -7.87
N ILE A 161 -3.09 1.37 -6.69
CA ILE A 161 -2.98 -0.02 -6.24
C ILE A 161 -4.26 -0.85 -6.47
N ASP A 162 -5.40 -0.21 -6.73
CA ASP A 162 -6.71 -0.88 -6.80
C ASP A 162 -6.77 -1.99 -7.87
N GLN A 163 -6.12 -1.79 -9.02
CA GLN A 163 -6.04 -2.81 -10.08
C GLN A 163 -5.32 -4.09 -9.62
N LEU A 164 -4.30 -3.99 -8.75
CA LEU A 164 -3.65 -5.16 -8.16
C LEU A 164 -4.61 -5.89 -7.21
N ILE A 165 -5.29 -5.13 -6.35
CA ILE A 165 -6.25 -5.67 -5.37
C ILE A 165 -7.39 -6.42 -6.08
N ASP A 166 -7.94 -5.82 -7.13
CA ASP A 166 -8.98 -6.44 -7.96
C ASP A 166 -8.45 -7.65 -8.75
N GLY A 167 -7.25 -7.56 -9.33
CA GLY A 167 -6.59 -8.68 -10.01
C GLY A 167 -6.37 -9.88 -9.09
N LEU A 168 -5.88 -9.64 -7.86
CA LEU A 168 -5.72 -10.66 -6.82
C LEU A 168 -7.06 -11.33 -6.53
N ARG A 169 -8.11 -10.55 -6.25
CA ARG A 169 -9.46 -11.05 -5.95
C ARG A 169 -9.99 -11.94 -7.07
N ARG A 170 -9.87 -11.50 -8.34
CA ARG A 170 -10.42 -12.20 -9.51
C ARG A 170 -9.76 -13.54 -9.81
N THR A 171 -8.59 -13.83 -9.24
CA THR A 171 -7.95 -15.15 -9.44
C THR A 171 -8.78 -16.31 -8.92
N GLY A 172 -9.64 -16.09 -7.93
CA GLY A 172 -10.34 -17.18 -7.23
C GLY A 172 -9.39 -18.07 -6.40
N ILE A 173 -8.14 -17.64 -6.19
CA ILE A 173 -7.11 -18.38 -5.47
C ILE A 173 -6.88 -17.76 -4.09
N GLY A 174 -6.65 -18.58 -3.07
CA GLY A 174 -6.38 -18.13 -1.70
C GLY A 174 -7.58 -18.34 -0.78
N CYS A 175 -7.68 -17.53 0.28
CA CYS A 175 -8.79 -17.62 1.21
C CYS A 175 -10.10 -17.09 0.61
N SER A 176 -11.21 -17.77 0.89
CA SER A 176 -12.58 -17.37 0.57
C SER A 176 -13.53 -17.78 1.69
N ILE A 177 -14.58 -16.97 1.88
CA ILE A 177 -15.63 -17.18 2.88
C ILE A 177 -16.96 -17.03 2.13
N ASP A 178 -17.75 -18.11 2.10
CA ASP A 178 -19.08 -18.13 1.47
C ASP A 178 -19.12 -17.50 0.07
N GLY A 179 -18.13 -17.84 -0.77
CA GLY A 179 -18.00 -17.33 -2.14
C GLY A 179 -17.37 -15.94 -2.27
N THR A 180 -17.11 -15.25 -1.17
CA THR A 180 -16.39 -13.97 -1.15
C THR A 180 -14.89 -14.22 -0.99
N MET A 181 -14.09 -13.75 -1.94
CA MET A 181 -12.63 -13.85 -1.88
C MET A 181 -12.07 -12.91 -0.81
N VAL A 182 -11.26 -13.46 0.09
CA VAL A 182 -10.53 -12.73 1.14
C VAL A 182 -9.06 -13.13 1.08
N ASN A 183 -8.51 -13.14 -0.13
CA ASN A 183 -7.14 -13.56 -0.40
C ASN A 183 -6.12 -12.43 -0.28
N ASN A 184 -6.59 -11.19 -0.13
CA ASN A 184 -5.79 -10.03 0.15
C ASN A 184 -6.57 -9.04 1.02
N LEU A 185 -5.88 -8.39 1.95
CA LEU A 185 -6.39 -7.26 2.73
C LEU A 185 -5.32 -6.17 2.70
N SER A 186 -5.70 -4.97 2.28
CA SER A 186 -4.81 -3.84 2.11
C SER A 186 -5.21 -2.68 3.00
N TYR A 187 -4.21 -2.02 3.57
CA TYR A 187 -4.36 -0.75 4.25
C TYR A 187 -3.30 0.20 3.70
N ALA A 188 -3.68 0.97 2.68
CA ALA A 188 -2.75 1.76 1.90
C ALA A 188 -1.62 0.89 1.33
N ASP A 189 -0.37 1.14 1.72
CA ASP A 189 0.84 0.45 1.27
C ASP A 189 1.12 -0.87 1.99
N ASP A 190 0.48 -1.12 3.14
CA ASP A 190 0.52 -2.40 3.84
C ASP A 190 -0.48 -3.38 3.19
N MET A 191 -0.03 -4.57 2.84
CA MET A 191 -0.88 -5.63 2.29
C MET A 191 -0.61 -6.96 3.00
N VAL A 192 -1.65 -7.73 3.27
CA VAL A 192 -1.53 -9.13 3.66
C VAL A 192 -2.21 -10.02 2.63
N LEU A 193 -1.47 -11.01 2.12
CA LEU A 193 -2.01 -12.07 1.27
C LEU A 193 -2.37 -13.27 2.14
N LEU A 194 -3.54 -13.87 1.89
CA LEU A 194 -4.08 -14.98 2.67
C LEU A 194 -4.39 -16.17 1.78
N SER A 195 -3.86 -17.33 2.15
CA SER A 195 -4.10 -18.56 1.41
C SER A 195 -4.07 -19.79 2.33
N PRO A 196 -4.94 -20.79 2.09
CA PRO A 196 -4.84 -22.09 2.78
C PRO A 196 -3.76 -23.00 2.16
N SER A 197 -3.09 -22.57 1.10
CA SER A 197 -2.05 -23.33 0.40
C SER A 197 -0.84 -22.46 0.05
N ILE A 198 0.36 -22.99 0.26
CA ILE A 198 1.62 -22.33 -0.11
C ILE A 198 1.73 -22.16 -1.62
N SER A 199 1.30 -23.15 -2.41
CA SER A 199 1.36 -23.05 -3.87
C SER A 199 0.46 -21.93 -4.39
N ALA A 200 -0.72 -21.77 -3.78
CA ALA A 200 -1.61 -20.65 -4.03
C ALA A 200 -1.02 -19.31 -3.57
N LEU A 201 -0.40 -19.26 -2.38
CA LEU A 201 0.24 -18.05 -1.86
C LEU A 201 1.37 -17.56 -2.79
N ARG A 202 2.20 -18.48 -3.29
CA ARG A 202 3.26 -18.16 -4.26
C ARG A 202 2.73 -17.57 -5.56
N LYS A 203 1.57 -18.02 -6.05
CA LYS A 203 0.92 -17.43 -7.23
C LYS A 203 0.46 -15.99 -6.95
N LEU A 204 -0.14 -15.74 -5.78
CA LEU A 204 -0.54 -14.39 -5.37
C LEU A 204 0.67 -13.46 -5.25
N LEU A 205 1.74 -13.93 -4.61
CA LEU A 205 3.02 -13.20 -4.53
C LEU A 205 3.58 -12.88 -5.91
N LYS A 206 3.56 -13.84 -6.84
CA LYS A 206 4.09 -13.61 -8.19
C LYS A 206 3.35 -12.50 -8.93
N MET A 207 2.03 -12.39 -8.75
CA MET A 207 1.27 -11.26 -9.30
C MET A 207 1.64 -9.95 -8.64
N CYS A 208 1.83 -9.93 -7.32
CA CYS A 208 2.32 -8.75 -6.61
C CYS A 208 3.69 -8.30 -7.15
N GLU A 209 4.63 -9.22 -7.35
CA GLU A 209 5.94 -8.94 -7.93
C GLU A 209 5.82 -8.35 -9.35
N SER A 210 5.08 -9.01 -10.24
CA SER A 210 4.89 -8.56 -11.62
C SER A 210 4.16 -7.20 -11.70
N TYR A 211 3.20 -6.96 -10.80
CA TYR A 211 2.56 -5.66 -10.71
C TYR A 211 3.54 -4.59 -10.24
N ALA A 212 4.29 -4.86 -9.17
CA ALA A 212 5.25 -3.90 -8.64
C ALA A 212 6.30 -3.53 -9.69
N GLU A 213 6.87 -4.52 -10.39
CA GLU A 213 7.84 -4.32 -11.46
C GLU A 213 7.28 -3.46 -12.60
N SER A 214 6.08 -3.79 -13.11
CA SER A 214 5.45 -3.03 -14.20
C SER A 214 5.01 -1.62 -13.80
N HIS A 215 4.81 -1.36 -12.51
CA HIS A 215 4.33 -0.10 -11.96
C HIS A 215 5.42 0.71 -11.24
N GLY A 216 6.69 0.31 -11.36
CA GLY A 216 7.80 1.02 -10.72
C GLY A 216 7.76 1.01 -9.18
N LEU A 217 6.96 0.11 -8.58
CA LEU A 217 6.91 -0.08 -7.14
C LEU A 217 7.98 -1.10 -6.70
N MET A 218 8.30 -1.09 -5.42
CA MET A 218 9.31 -1.98 -4.86
C MET A 218 8.87 -2.50 -3.50
N TYR A 219 8.94 -3.82 -3.30
CA TYR A 219 8.73 -4.41 -1.98
C TYR A 219 9.99 -4.37 -1.12
N ASN A 220 9.80 -4.08 0.17
CA ASN A 220 10.84 -4.26 1.18
C ASN A 220 10.84 -5.72 1.66
N VAL A 221 11.68 -6.55 1.05
CA VAL A 221 11.81 -7.96 1.43
C VAL A 221 12.16 -8.15 2.90
N LYS A 222 12.99 -7.26 3.49
CA LYS A 222 13.42 -7.38 4.89
C LYS A 222 12.29 -7.11 5.90
N LYS A 223 11.31 -6.30 5.52
CA LYS A 223 10.14 -5.99 6.35
C LYS A 223 8.92 -6.84 6.01
N SER A 224 8.96 -7.51 4.87
CA SER A 224 7.92 -8.46 4.47
C SER A 224 8.18 -9.79 5.16
N GLU A 225 7.15 -10.37 5.79
CA GLU A 225 7.29 -11.56 6.63
C GLU A 225 6.16 -12.56 6.35
N LEU A 226 6.45 -13.84 6.61
CA LEU A 226 5.50 -14.94 6.49
C LEU A 226 5.07 -15.41 7.88
N LEU A 227 3.77 -15.40 8.14
CA LEU A 227 3.17 -15.97 9.34
C LEU A 227 2.30 -17.17 8.96
N VAL A 228 2.35 -18.21 9.78
CA VAL A 228 1.59 -19.45 9.56
C VAL A 228 0.65 -19.66 10.73
N PHE A 229 -0.64 -19.47 10.48
CA PHE A 229 -1.69 -19.79 11.43
C PHE A 229 -1.97 -21.29 11.35
N LYS A 230 -1.37 -22.04 12.29
CA LYS A 230 -1.54 -23.49 12.38
C LYS A 230 -2.98 -23.84 12.78
N SER A 231 -3.47 -24.97 12.28
CA SER A 231 -4.74 -25.59 12.69
C SER A 231 -4.47 -26.93 13.38
N LYS A 232 -5.35 -27.31 14.33
CA LYS A 232 -5.20 -28.58 15.06
C LYS A 232 -5.22 -29.78 14.10
N GLY A 233 -4.15 -30.57 14.11
CA GLY A 233 -4.06 -31.86 13.41
C GLY A 233 -3.78 -31.81 11.91
N ASN A 234 -3.56 -30.63 11.31
CA ASN A 234 -3.35 -30.53 9.85
C ASN A 234 -2.45 -29.35 9.47
N SER A 235 -1.28 -29.24 10.11
CA SER A 235 -0.29 -28.21 9.77
C SER A 235 1.03 -28.88 9.48
N PRO A 236 1.58 -28.75 8.25
CA PRO A 236 2.87 -29.33 7.93
C PRO A 236 3.96 -28.66 8.79
N ASP A 237 4.83 -29.47 9.38
CA ASP A 237 5.97 -28.99 10.16
C ASP A 237 7.03 -28.36 9.27
N ASP A 238 7.28 -28.98 8.11
CA ASP A 238 8.14 -28.44 7.06
C ASP A 238 7.32 -27.69 6.02
N ILE A 239 7.64 -26.41 5.84
CA ILE A 239 6.96 -25.49 4.95
C ILE A 239 8.01 -25.04 3.94
N PRO A 240 7.84 -25.38 2.65
CA PRO A 240 8.85 -25.03 1.66
C PRO A 240 8.98 -23.50 1.54
N PRO A 241 10.20 -22.98 1.26
CA PRO A 241 10.47 -21.55 1.29
C PRO A 241 9.51 -20.73 0.42
N VAL A 242 8.94 -19.67 0.97
CA VAL A 242 8.14 -18.70 0.22
C VAL A 242 9.03 -17.50 -0.08
N THR A 243 9.18 -17.15 -1.34
CA THR A 243 10.08 -16.07 -1.77
C THR A 243 9.31 -14.84 -2.23
N LEU A 244 9.91 -13.67 -2.02
CA LEU A 244 9.52 -12.39 -2.59
C LEU A 244 10.75 -11.77 -3.28
N ASN A 245 10.63 -11.46 -4.56
CA ASN A 245 11.73 -11.04 -5.45
C ASN A 245 12.92 -12.00 -5.40
N GLY A 246 12.64 -13.30 -5.40
CA GLY A 246 13.66 -14.37 -5.35
C GLY A 246 14.32 -14.59 -3.98
N VAL A 247 13.99 -13.77 -2.97
CA VAL A 247 14.56 -13.89 -1.61
C VAL A 247 13.53 -14.54 -0.68
N PRO A 248 13.89 -15.54 0.14
CA PRO A 248 12.98 -16.14 1.10
C PRO A 248 12.43 -15.12 2.11
N LEU A 249 11.11 -15.10 2.28
CA LEU A 249 10.45 -14.34 3.34
C LEU A 249 10.82 -14.92 4.70
N LYS A 250 11.13 -14.05 5.65
CA LYS A 250 11.40 -14.45 7.03
C LYS A 250 10.11 -14.99 7.64
N ARG A 251 10.16 -16.24 8.13
CA ARG A 251 9.06 -16.84 8.88
C ARG A 251 9.07 -16.34 10.31
N VAL A 252 7.92 -15.88 10.80
CA VAL A 252 7.73 -15.40 12.16
C VAL A 252 6.59 -16.13 12.86
N THR A 253 6.59 -16.09 14.19
CA THR A 253 5.50 -16.62 15.04
C THR A 253 4.52 -15.53 15.46
N GLU A 254 4.93 -14.28 15.37
CA GLU A 254 4.16 -13.08 15.69
C GLU A 254 4.50 -11.98 14.67
N PHE A 255 3.53 -11.15 14.33
CA PHE A 255 3.72 -10.03 13.40
C PHE A 255 2.93 -8.82 13.88
N LYS A 256 3.57 -7.65 13.96
CA LYS A 256 2.88 -6.41 14.33
C LYS A 256 2.16 -5.82 13.13
N TYR A 257 0.89 -6.19 12.93
CA TYR A 257 0.04 -5.70 11.85
C TYR A 257 -0.78 -4.47 12.29
N LEU A 258 -0.61 -3.34 11.60
CA LEU A 258 -1.37 -2.09 11.83
C LEU A 258 -1.40 -1.62 13.29
N GLY A 259 -0.30 -1.85 14.02
CA GLY A 259 -0.15 -1.47 15.43
C GLY A 259 -0.53 -2.56 16.44
N HIS A 260 -1.11 -3.67 16.00
CA HIS A 260 -1.51 -4.80 16.85
C HIS A 260 -0.63 -6.02 16.60
N ILE A 261 -0.44 -6.84 17.64
CA ILE A 261 0.21 -8.15 17.57
C ILE A 261 -0.88 -9.23 17.48
#